data_AF-A0AAW8L4Y2-F1
#
_entry.id   AF-A0AAW8L4Y2-F1
#
_cell.length_a   1.000
_cell.length_b   1.000
_cell.length_c   1.000
_cell.angle_alpha   90.00
_cell.angle_beta   90.00
_cell.angle_gamma   90.00
#
_symmetry.space_group_name_H-M   'P 1'
#
loop_
_entity.id
_entity.type
_entity.pdbx_description
1 polymer ?
#
loop_
_entity_poly.entity_id
_entity_poly.type
_entity_poly.pdbx_seq_one_letter_code
_entity_poly.pdbx_strand_id
1 'polypeptide(L)'
;KKHQLTLDDDLTEIYKNFSGGEKQRICILKARIDAVHFALDNDDGARTRHYDKADLILIGVSRSGKTPTSIYLSLQFGIRVANYPLTEEDLDDNRLPAVLRAHRSKLFGLMIDAERLVAIRSERKANSRYA
;
A
#
# COMPACT_ATOMS: atom_id res chain seq x y z
N LYS A 1 -39.77 13.87 16.60
CA LYS A 1 -38.92 13.40 15.49
C LYS A 1 -37.52 13.98 15.68
N LYS A 2 -36.59 13.21 16.27
CA LYS A 2 -35.21 13.67 16.46
C LYS A 2 -34.53 13.64 15.08
N HIS A 3 -34.07 14.79 14.60
CA HIS A 3 -33.16 14.86 13.46
C HIS A 3 -31.82 14.28 13.91
N GLN A 4 -31.55 13.09 13.40
CA GLN A 4 -30.23 12.49 13.45
C GLN A 4 -29.47 13.08 12.25
N LEU A 5 -28.94 14.29 12.43
CA LEU A 5 -27.96 14.86 11.50
C LEU A 5 -26.74 13.96 11.56
N THR A 6 -26.38 13.38 10.42
CA THR A 6 -25.19 12.52 10.33
C THR A 6 -23.97 13.42 10.24
N LEU A 7 -22.84 13.00 10.83
CA LEU A 7 -21.58 13.74 10.85
C LEU A 7 -21.12 14.20 9.45
N ASP A 8 -21.59 13.55 8.39
CA ASP A 8 -21.29 13.90 7.00
C ASP A 8 -22.03 15.17 6.51
N ASP A 9 -23.22 15.47 7.04
CA ASP A 9 -24.02 16.63 6.63
C ASP A 9 -23.40 17.94 7.18
N ASP A 10 -23.00 17.94 8.45
CA ASP A 10 -22.36 19.09 9.11
C ASP A 10 -21.00 19.42 8.47
N LEU A 11 -20.21 18.39 8.14
CA LEU A 11 -18.94 18.58 7.43
C LEU A 11 -19.17 19.15 6.02
N THR A 12 -20.23 18.71 5.33
CA THR A 12 -20.57 19.24 4.00
C THR A 12 -20.90 20.72 4.04
N GLU A 13 -21.57 21.19 5.09
CA GLU A 13 -21.89 22.60 5.29
C GLU A 13 -20.66 23.43 5.65
N ILE A 14 -19.78 22.93 6.52
CA ILE A 14 -18.47 23.53 6.80
C ILE A 14 -17.63 23.63 5.53
N TYR A 15 -17.65 22.60 4.69
CA TYR A 15 -16.91 22.59 3.42
C TYR A 15 -17.36 23.68 2.45
N LYS A 16 -18.64 24.05 2.44
CA LYS A 16 -19.17 25.11 1.56
C LYS A 16 -18.55 26.47 1.89
N ASN A 17 -18.23 26.72 3.16
CA ASN A 17 -17.72 27.99 3.67
C ASN A 17 -16.23 28.24 3.40
N PHE A 18 -15.46 27.22 2.98
CA PHE A 18 -14.05 27.39 2.63
C PHE A 18 -13.86 28.09 1.27
N SER A 19 -12.78 28.88 1.17
CA SER A 19 -12.32 29.44 -0.10
C SER A 19 -11.86 28.35 -1.07
N GLY A 20 -11.73 28.69 -2.36
CA GLY A 20 -11.27 27.73 -3.38
C GLY A 20 -9.90 27.12 -3.07
N GLY A 21 -8.96 27.91 -2.53
CA GLY A 21 -7.63 27.44 -2.14
C GLY A 21 -7.65 26.48 -0.95
N GLU A 22 -8.52 26.72 0.03
CA GLU A 22 -8.70 25.84 1.19
C GLU A 22 -9.36 24.51 0.79
N LYS A 23 -10.39 24.57 -0.06
CA LYS A 23 -11.04 23.39 -0.65
C LYS A 23 -10.04 22.50 -1.38
N GLN A 24 -9.14 23.11 -2.15
CA GLN A 24 -8.09 22.39 -2.87
C GLN A 24 -7.15 21.64 -1.91
N ARG A 25 -6.69 22.31 -0.85
CA ARG A 25 -5.80 21.71 0.16
C ARG A 25 -6.45 20.52 0.87
N ILE A 26 -7.72 20.68 1.23
CA ILE A 26 -8.46 19.62 1.92
C ILE A 26 -8.68 18.41 0.99
N CYS A 27 -9.01 18.65 -0.28
CA CYS A 27 -9.16 17.58 -1.28
C CYS A 27 -7.86 16.78 -1.46
N ILE A 28 -6.71 17.48 -1.56
CA ILE A 28 -5.39 16.84 -1.65
C ILE A 28 -5.10 15.99 -0.41
N LEU A 29 -5.41 16.50 0.79
CA LEU A 29 -5.21 15.75 2.03
C LEU A 29 -6.09 14.49 2.07
N LYS A 30 -7.36 14.60 1.66
CA LYS A 30 -8.27 13.46 1.59
C LYS A 30 -7.75 12.37 0.65
N ALA A 31 -7.28 12.76 -0.54
CA ALA A 31 -6.67 11.82 -1.48
C ALA A 31 -5.45 11.09 -0.89
N ARG A 32 -4.62 11.79 -0.10
CA ARG A 32 -3.47 11.18 0.60
C ARG A 32 -3.91 10.20 1.68
N ILE A 33 -4.91 10.56 2.48
CA ILE A 33 -5.46 9.68 3.52
C ILE A 33 -6.01 8.40 2.86
N ASP A 34 -6.76 8.54 1.77
CA ASP A 34 -7.31 7.40 1.02
C ASP A 34 -6.21 6.51 0.45
N ALA A 35 -5.12 7.09 -0.06
CA ALA A 35 -3.96 6.34 -0.56
C ALA A 35 -3.26 5.55 0.56
N VAL A 36 -3.09 6.16 1.73
CA VAL A 36 -2.47 5.50 2.89
C VAL A 36 -3.35 4.35 3.40
N HIS A 37 -4.66 4.55 3.52
CA HIS A 37 -5.58 3.48 3.87
C HIS A 37 -5.51 2.33 2.86
N PHE A 38 -5.48 2.65 1.57
CA PHE A 38 -5.30 1.64 0.53
C PHE A 38 -4.01 0.84 0.71
N ALA A 39 -2.88 1.50 0.98
CA ALA A 39 -1.61 0.80 1.15
C ALA A 39 -1.57 -0.06 2.42
N LEU A 40 -2.16 0.40 3.53
CA LEU A 40 -2.30 -0.39 4.75
C LEU A 40 -3.17 -1.63 4.52
N ASP A 41 -4.29 -1.46 3.81
CA ASP A 41 -5.23 -2.55 3.50
C ASP A 41 -4.65 -3.59 2.51
N ASN A 42 -3.58 -3.27 1.80
CA ASN A 42 -2.96 -4.11 0.78
C ASN A 42 -1.47 -4.39 1.06
N ASP A 43 -1.03 -4.24 2.31
CA ASP A 43 0.37 -4.45 2.71
C ASP A 43 0.77 -5.94 2.78
N ASP A 44 -0.17 -6.79 3.20
CA ASP A 44 0.04 -8.22 3.42
C ASP A 44 -0.01 -9.07 2.14
N GLY A 45 -0.48 -8.50 1.03
CA GLY A 45 -0.68 -9.19 -0.25
C GLY A 45 -1.84 -10.18 -0.27
N ALA A 46 -2.65 -10.28 0.79
CA ALA A 46 -3.76 -11.23 0.89
C ALA A 46 -4.97 -10.83 0.04
N ARG A 47 -5.08 -9.55 -0.31
CA ARG A 47 -6.22 -8.96 -1.03
C ARG A 47 -5.87 -8.59 -2.47
N THR A 48 -5.55 -9.59 -3.29
CA THR A 48 -5.27 -9.39 -4.73
C THR A 48 -6.44 -8.81 -5.54
N ARG A 49 -7.65 -8.80 -4.98
CA ARG A 49 -8.87 -8.24 -5.60
C ARG A 49 -8.86 -6.72 -5.80
N HIS A 50 -7.91 -6.00 -5.22
CA HIS A 50 -7.83 -4.53 -5.34
C HIS A 50 -6.75 -4.03 -6.29
N TYR A 51 -6.05 -4.92 -7.00
CA TYR A 51 -4.99 -4.52 -7.91
C TYR A 51 -5.46 -3.62 -9.05
N ASP A 52 -6.71 -3.71 -9.49
CA ASP A 52 -7.29 -2.76 -10.45
C ASP A 52 -7.20 -1.30 -9.97
N LYS A 53 -7.41 -1.07 -8.66
CA LYS A 53 -7.45 0.26 -8.05
C LYS A 53 -6.08 0.77 -7.59
N ALA A 54 -5.05 -0.08 -7.61
CA ALA A 54 -3.69 0.31 -7.30
C ALA A 54 -3.10 1.14 -8.44
N ASP A 55 -2.42 2.23 -8.09
CA ASP A 55 -1.62 3.02 -9.02
C ASP A 55 -0.28 2.32 -9.28
N LEU A 56 0.23 1.61 -8.26
CA LEU A 56 1.53 0.93 -8.27
C LEU A 56 1.45 -0.37 -7.46
N ILE A 57 2.13 -1.42 -7.93
CA ILE A 57 2.24 -2.71 -7.23
C ILE A 57 3.71 -3.04 -7.02
N LEU A 58 4.14 -3.11 -5.76
CA LEU A 58 5.49 -3.54 -5.39
C LEU A 58 5.56 -5.05 -5.32
N ILE A 59 6.49 -5.64 -6.06
CA ILE A 59 6.77 -7.08 -6.07
C ILE A 59 8.15 -7.35 -5.47
N GLY A 60 8.30 -8.41 -4.69
CA GLY A 60 9.58 -8.74 -4.09
C GLY A 60 9.48 -9.79 -2.99
N VAL A 61 10.61 -10.40 -2.65
CA VAL A 61 10.70 -11.40 -1.57
C VAL A 61 10.43 -10.79 -0.20
N SER A 62 10.07 -11.62 0.79
CA SER A 62 9.94 -11.16 2.17
C SER A 62 11.22 -10.47 2.64
N ARG A 63 11.09 -9.27 3.24
CA ARG A 63 12.17 -8.35 3.70
C ARG A 63 12.88 -7.50 2.65
N SER A 64 12.38 -7.43 1.41
CA SER A 64 12.90 -6.48 0.40
C SER A 64 12.49 -5.01 0.62
N GLY A 65 11.80 -4.68 1.71
CA GLY A 65 11.40 -3.29 2.01
C GLY A 65 10.04 -2.85 1.45
N LYS A 66 9.21 -3.77 0.93
CA LYS A 66 7.89 -3.44 0.35
C LYS A 66 7.01 -2.56 1.26
N THR A 67 6.76 -2.98 2.51
CA THR A 67 5.92 -2.26 3.48
C THR A 67 6.39 -0.83 3.78
N PRO A 68 7.64 -0.57 4.19
CA PRO A 68 8.07 0.81 4.42
C PRO A 68 8.03 1.65 3.13
N THR A 69 8.31 1.06 1.97
CA THR A 69 8.23 1.77 0.68
C THR A 69 6.78 2.11 0.30
N SER A 70 5.83 1.18 0.42
CA SER A 70 4.42 1.43 0.07
C SER A 70 3.80 2.52 0.93
N ILE A 71 4.05 2.48 2.24
CA ILE A 71 3.57 3.49 3.18
C ILE A 71 4.22 4.86 2.92
N TYR A 72 5.53 4.89 2.67
CA TYR A 72 6.23 6.14 2.32
C TYR A 72 5.66 6.78 1.05
N LEU A 73 5.48 5.99 -0.01
CA LEU A 73 4.95 6.48 -1.28
C LEU A 73 3.52 7.03 -1.13
N SER A 74 2.70 6.34 -0.34
CA SER A 74 1.32 6.75 -0.06
C SER A 74 1.27 8.06 0.73
N LEU A 75 2.12 8.20 1.75
CA LEU A 75 2.18 9.41 2.60
C LEU A 75 2.69 10.64 1.86
N GLN A 76 3.80 10.51 1.13
CA GLN A 76 4.47 11.65 0.49
C GLN A 76 3.80 12.05 -0.82
N PHE A 77 3.36 11.07 -1.60
CA PHE A 77 2.89 11.30 -2.97
C PHE A 77 1.40 11.02 -3.15
N GLY A 78 0.70 10.44 -2.16
CA GLY A 78 -0.72 10.12 -2.27
C GLY A 78 -1.00 9.01 -3.28
N ILE A 79 -0.04 8.11 -3.50
CA ILE A 79 -0.13 7.02 -4.48
C ILE A 79 -0.72 5.78 -3.81
N ARG A 80 -1.70 5.13 -4.46
CA ARG A 80 -2.27 3.86 -3.99
C ARG A 80 -1.32 2.72 -4.32
N VAL A 81 -0.53 2.31 -3.34
CA VAL A 81 0.45 1.22 -3.50
C VAL A 81 -0.09 -0.08 -2.93
N ALA A 82 0.01 -1.17 -3.69
CA ALA A 82 -0.25 -2.52 -3.20
C ALA A 82 1.04 -3.34 -3.14
N ASN A 83 1.12 -4.29 -2.21
CA ASN A 83 2.26 -5.20 -2.09
C ASN A 83 1.88 -6.61 -2.57
N TYR A 84 2.74 -7.20 -3.40
CA TYR A 84 2.69 -8.63 -3.75
C TYR A 84 3.96 -9.31 -3.22
N PRO A 85 3.85 -10.27 -2.29
CA PRO A 85 4.98 -11.06 -1.85
C PRO A 85 5.33 -12.11 -2.91
N LEU A 86 6.52 -12.02 -3.50
CA LEU A 86 7.04 -13.11 -4.33
C LEU A 86 7.44 -14.28 -3.43
N THR A 87 6.81 -15.44 -3.65
CA THR A 87 7.12 -16.71 -3.00
C THR A 87 8.11 -17.54 -3.83
N GLU A 88 8.58 -18.67 -3.30
CA GLU A 88 9.39 -19.62 -4.06
C GLU A 88 8.58 -20.26 -5.20
N GLU A 89 7.33 -20.64 -4.93
CA GLU A 89 6.40 -21.18 -5.94
C GLU A 89 6.18 -20.24 -7.12
N ASP A 90 6.13 -18.92 -6.88
CA ASP A 90 6.01 -17.92 -7.94
C ASP A 90 7.25 -17.85 -8.85
N LEU A 91 8.42 -18.24 -8.34
CA LEU A 91 9.70 -18.15 -9.04
C LEU A 91 10.01 -19.42 -9.85
N ASP A 92 9.54 -20.59 -9.40
CA ASP A 92 9.81 -21.88 -10.03
C ASP A 92 9.33 -21.95 -11.49
N ASP A 93 8.18 -21.34 -11.79
CA ASP A 93 7.58 -21.37 -13.12
C ASP A 93 8.21 -20.37 -14.12
N ASN A 94 9.21 -19.58 -13.71
CA ASN A 94 9.84 -18.50 -14.49
C ASN A 94 8.83 -17.58 -15.21
N ARG A 95 7.63 -17.44 -14.63
CA ARG A 95 6.49 -16.76 -15.22
C ARG A 95 5.87 -15.83 -14.20
N LEU A 96 5.38 -14.70 -14.69
CA LEU A 96 4.65 -13.77 -13.84
C LEU A 96 3.34 -14.43 -13.36
N PRO A 97 3.05 -14.40 -12.03
CA PRO A 97 1.81 -14.91 -11.45
C PRO A 97 0.58 -14.39 -12.19
N ALA A 98 -0.42 -15.25 -12.38
CA ALA A 98 -1.59 -14.94 -13.21
C ALA A 98 -2.27 -13.64 -12.81
N VAL A 99 -2.35 -13.39 -11.51
CA VAL A 99 -2.97 -12.19 -10.92
C VAL A 99 -2.24 -10.89 -11.23
N LEU A 100 -0.96 -10.96 -11.59
CA LEU A 100 -0.15 -9.78 -11.94
C LEU A 100 -0.11 -9.51 -13.44
N ARG A 101 -0.49 -10.48 -14.29
CA ARG A 101 -0.36 -10.37 -15.76
C ARG A 101 -1.15 -9.21 -16.36
N ALA A 102 -2.32 -8.92 -15.81
CA ALA A 102 -3.17 -7.81 -16.25
C ALA A 102 -2.62 -6.43 -15.83
N HIS A 103 -1.65 -6.38 -14.92
CA HIS A 103 -1.17 -5.15 -14.29
C HIS A 103 0.30 -4.85 -14.57
N ARG A 104 0.89 -5.46 -15.62
CA ARG A 104 2.32 -5.36 -15.95
C ARG A 104 2.87 -3.93 -15.98
N SER A 105 2.09 -2.97 -16.48
CA SER A 105 2.50 -1.56 -16.61
C SER A 105 2.72 -0.84 -15.28
N LYS A 106 2.21 -1.40 -14.17
CA LYS A 106 2.31 -0.80 -12.83
C LYS A 106 3.07 -1.67 -11.83
N LEU A 107 3.83 -2.66 -12.30
CA LEU A 107 4.64 -3.54 -11.44
C LEU A 107 6.04 -2.94 -11.25
N PHE A 108 6.51 -2.93 -10.01
CA PHE A 108 7.85 -2.46 -9.64
C PHE A 108 8.52 -3.46 -8.71
N GLY A 109 9.68 -3.98 -9.13
CA GLY A 109 10.44 -4.96 -8.37
C GLY A 109 11.34 -4.31 -7.32
N LEU A 110 11.24 -4.77 -6.07
CA LEU A 110 12.23 -4.47 -5.04
C LEU A 110 13.19 -5.64 -4.88
N MET A 111 14.45 -5.40 -5.24
CA MET A 111 15.53 -6.36 -5.12
C MET A 111 16.43 -6.01 -3.92
N ILE A 112 17.02 -7.04 -3.34
CA ILE A 112 17.96 -6.95 -2.24
C ILE A 112 19.04 -8.00 -2.45
N ASP A 113 20.27 -7.65 -2.09
CA ASP A 113 21.38 -8.60 -2.10
C ASP A 113 21.10 -9.80 -1.19
N ALA A 114 21.51 -11.00 -1.62
CA ALA A 114 21.21 -12.25 -0.93
C ALA A 114 21.88 -12.32 0.46
N GLU A 115 23.13 -11.88 0.59
CA GLU A 115 23.84 -11.87 1.88
C GLU A 115 23.16 -10.91 2.85
N ARG A 116 22.78 -9.72 2.35
CA ARG A 116 22.04 -8.73 3.14
C ARG A 116 20.68 -9.26 3.58
N LEU A 117 19.97 -9.98 2.71
CA LEU A 117 18.68 -10.57 3.01
C LEU A 117 18.77 -11.63 4.10
N VAL A 118 19.78 -12.50 4.05
CA VAL A 118 20.04 -13.52 5.08
C VAL A 118 20.31 -12.85 6.43
N ALA A 119 21.14 -11.81 6.48
CA ALA A 119 21.42 -11.06 7.70
C ALA A 119 20.15 -10.46 8.34
N ILE A 120 19.29 -9.79 7.56
CA ILE A 120 18.04 -9.21 8.06
C ILE A 120 17.04 -10.29 8.53
N ARG A 121 17.08 -11.47 7.90
CA ARG A 121 16.24 -12.61 8.30
C ARG A 121 16.73 -13.25 9.59
N SER A 122 18.04 -13.38 9.80
CA SER A 122 18.63 -13.93 11.03
C SER A 122 18.46 -13.00 12.22
N GLU A 123 18.61 -11.68 12.05
CA GLU A 123 18.38 -10.68 13.10
C GLU A 123 16.96 -10.75 13.69
N ARG A 124 15.93 -11.02 12.85
CA ARG A 124 14.56 -11.21 13.37
C ARG A 124 14.34 -12.54 14.08
N LYS A 125 15.19 -13.55 13.87
CA LYS A 125 15.09 -14.86 14.56
C LYS A 125 15.77 -14.86 15.93
N ALA A 126 16.71 -13.95 16.16
CA ALA A 126 17.49 -13.87 17.40
C ALA A 126 16.66 -13.60 18.68
N ASN A 127 15.38 -13.22 18.56
CA ASN A 127 14.47 -12.94 19.68
C ASN A 127 13.27 -13.91 19.78
N SER A 128 13.34 -15.11 19.21
CA SER A 128 12.30 -16.13 19.41
C SER A 128 12.72 -17.10 20.53
N ARG A 129 11.76 -17.49 21.40
CA ARG A 129 11.95 -18.35 22.59
C ARG A 129 12.18 -19.84 22.23
N TYR A 130 12.96 -20.09 21.18
CA TYR A 130 13.53 -21.35 20.69
C TYR A 130 14.86 -20.97 20.01
N ALA A 131 15.78 -20.47 20.82
CA ALA A 131 17.21 -20.47 20.52
C ALA A 131 17.86 -21.57 21.38
#